data_AF-A0A2M8L345-F1
#
_entry.id   AF-A0A2M8L345-F1
#
_cell.length_a   1.000
_cell.length_b   1.000
_cell.length_c   1.000
_cell.angle_alpha   90.00
_cell.angle_beta   90.00
_cell.angle_gamma   90.00
#
_symmetry.space_group_name_H-M   'P 1'
#
loop_
_entity.id
_entity.type
_entity.pdbx_description
1 polymer ?
#
loop_
_entity_poly.entity_id
_entity_poly.type
_entity_poly.pdbx_seq_one_letter_code
_entity_poly.pdbx_strand_id
1 'polypeptide(L)'
;MRRKQPLSKNSLKGELMVEEGLLSALTGALKCEEELLASLQANLKSFRHRGAEADGGVQTYEKEMCLGQIQFCEQRISSLRQAIERGENGLLGTCAQCGEQIEPERLKTLPDAVTCSKCANHAESTGRRVGKRVFNYRI
;
A
#
# COMPACT_ATOMS: atom_id res chain seq x y z
N MET A 1 -20.57 -20.54 21.16
CA MET A 1 -19.34 -21.33 20.92
C MET A 1 -19.25 -21.72 19.45
N ARG A 2 -18.63 -20.90 18.60
CA ARG A 2 -18.38 -21.26 17.19
C ARG A 2 -16.95 -21.81 17.09
N ARG A 3 -16.86 -23.11 16.83
CA ARG A 3 -15.63 -23.87 16.67
C ARG A 3 -14.82 -23.24 15.52
N LYS A 4 -13.62 -22.76 15.83
CA LYS A 4 -12.62 -22.43 14.81
C LYS A 4 -12.26 -23.76 14.13
N GLN A 5 -12.71 -23.96 12.89
CA GLN A 5 -12.20 -25.05 12.07
C GLN A 5 -10.72 -24.73 11.76
N PRO A 6 -9.78 -25.65 12.05
CA PRO A 6 -8.39 -25.46 11.72
C PRO A 6 -8.23 -25.54 10.21
N LEU A 7 -7.59 -24.54 9.61
CA LEU A 7 -7.16 -24.58 8.21
C LEU A 7 -6.24 -25.80 8.05
N SER A 8 -6.71 -26.74 7.24
CA SER A 8 -6.09 -28.02 6.91
C SER A 8 -4.69 -27.80 6.35
N LYS A 9 -3.68 -28.35 7.02
CA LYS A 9 -2.25 -28.33 6.64
C LYS A 9 -1.91 -29.15 5.37
N ASN A 10 -2.88 -29.49 4.51
CA ASN A 10 -2.72 -30.57 3.53
C ASN A 10 -2.99 -30.22 2.04
N SER A 11 -2.87 -28.95 1.64
CA SER A 11 -2.89 -28.55 0.22
C SER A 11 -1.63 -27.78 -0.24
N LEU A 12 -0.64 -27.61 0.64
CA LEU A 12 0.55 -26.74 0.50
C LEU A 12 1.64 -27.26 -0.45
N LYS A 13 1.34 -27.80 -1.63
CA LYS A 13 2.38 -28.12 -2.63
C LYS A 13 2.13 -27.60 -4.03
N GLY A 14 0.88 -27.28 -4.38
CA GLY A 14 0.56 -26.64 -5.67
C GLY A 14 0.65 -25.11 -5.64
N GLU A 15 0.55 -24.49 -4.46
CA GLU A 15 0.46 -23.03 -4.29
C GLU A 15 1.82 -22.36 -4.00
N LEU A 16 2.82 -23.12 -3.54
CA LEU A 16 4.16 -22.63 -3.17
C LEU A 16 4.94 -21.98 -4.33
N MET A 17 4.74 -22.42 -5.58
CA MET A 17 5.41 -21.81 -6.74
C MET A 17 4.88 -20.40 -7.06
N VAL A 18 3.65 -20.08 -6.65
CA VAL A 18 3.04 -18.75 -6.83
C VAL A 18 3.46 -17.82 -5.69
N GLU A 19 3.63 -18.36 -4.49
CA GLU A 19 4.06 -17.60 -3.31
C GLU A 19 5.50 -17.07 -3.44
N GLU A 20 6.45 -17.87 -3.91
CA GLU A 20 7.85 -17.44 -4.12
C GLU A 20 7.95 -16.33 -5.19
N GLY A 21 7.19 -16.47 -6.29
CA GLY A 21 7.13 -15.46 -7.34
C GLY A 21 6.57 -14.13 -6.85
N LEU A 22 5.48 -14.18 -6.08
CA LEU A 22 4.83 -13.00 -5.52
C LEU A 22 5.70 -12.29 -4.47
N LEU A 23 6.36 -13.06 -3.60
CA LEU A 23 7.34 -12.54 -2.63
C LEU A 23 8.53 -11.86 -3.33
N SER A 24 9.05 -12.45 -4.41
CA SER A 24 10.14 -11.82 -5.19
C SER A 24 9.70 -10.49 -5.83
N ALA A 25 8.45 -10.40 -6.31
CA ALA A 25 7.89 -9.16 -6.85
C ALA A 25 7.72 -8.09 -5.78
N LEU A 26 7.19 -8.46 -4.60
CA LEU A 26 7.01 -7.56 -3.47
C LEU A 26 8.33 -7.02 -2.91
N THR A 27 9.34 -7.89 -2.80
CA THR A 27 10.69 -7.49 -2.36
C THR A 27 11.39 -6.60 -3.40
N GLY A 28 11.14 -6.81 -4.69
CA GLY A 28 11.57 -5.91 -5.76
C GLY A 28 10.92 -4.52 -5.63
N ALA A 29 9.60 -4.48 -5.46
CA ALA A 29 8.85 -3.24 -5.25
C ALA A 29 9.32 -2.50 -3.97
N LEU A 30 9.56 -3.22 -2.87
CA LEU A 30 10.09 -2.64 -1.64
C LEU A 30 11.42 -1.91 -1.86
N LYS A 31 12.36 -2.55 -2.58
CA LYS A 31 13.66 -1.95 -2.89
C LYS A 31 13.52 -0.68 -3.72
N CYS A 32 12.68 -0.69 -4.76
CA CYS A 32 12.43 0.49 -5.59
C CYS A 32 11.85 1.64 -4.76
N GLU A 33 10.92 1.35 -3.85
CA GLU A 33 10.32 2.37 -3.00
C GLU A 33 11.30 2.94 -1.97
N GLU A 34 12.21 2.13 -1.44
CA GLU A 34 13.31 2.57 -0.57
C GLU A 34 14.31 3.48 -1.31
N GLU A 35 14.65 3.15 -2.56
CA GLU A 35 15.51 3.99 -3.42
C GLU A 35 14.84 5.33 -3.76
N LEU A 36 13.53 5.31 -4.04
CA LEU A 36 12.73 6.51 -4.27
C LEU A 36 12.69 7.39 -3.01
N LEU A 37 12.45 6.80 -1.84
CA LEU A 37 12.46 7.52 -0.57
C LEU A 37 13.82 8.19 -0.31
N ALA A 38 14.92 7.48 -0.55
CA ALA A 38 16.26 8.04 -0.40
C ALA A 38 16.50 9.24 -1.32
N SER A 39 16.04 9.14 -2.58
CA SER A 39 16.13 10.22 -3.57
C SER A 39 15.29 11.45 -3.15
N LEU A 40 14.07 11.24 -2.66
CA LEU A 40 13.21 12.32 -2.16
C LEU A 40 13.80 13.00 -0.92
N GLN A 41 14.40 12.23 0.00
CA GLN A 41 15.10 12.78 1.16
C GLN A 41 16.34 13.59 0.77
N ALA A 42 17.06 13.19 -0.28
CA ALA A 42 18.17 13.96 -0.83
C ALA A 42 17.67 15.29 -1.42
N ASN A 43 16.59 15.27 -2.20
CA ASN A 43 15.95 16.48 -2.73
C ASN A 43 15.51 17.42 -1.60
N LEU A 44 14.91 16.88 -0.53
CA LEU A 44 14.51 17.66 0.64
C LEU A 44 15.69 18.42 1.28
N LYS A 45 16.86 17.77 1.36
CA LYS A 45 18.09 18.38 1.90
C LYS A 45 18.61 19.51 1.01
N SER A 46 18.45 19.40 -0.31
CA SER A 46 18.89 20.42 -1.27
C SER A 46 18.15 21.76 -1.10
N PHE A 47 16.88 21.76 -0.68
CA PHE A 47 16.16 23.01 -0.40
C PHE A 47 16.76 23.80 0.78
N ARG A 48 17.48 23.13 1.71
CA ARG A 48 18.12 23.81 2.85
C ARG A 48 19.30 24.71 2.45
N HIS A 49 19.82 24.56 1.23
CA HIS A 49 21.01 25.28 0.74
C HIS A 49 20.71 26.48 -0.17
N ARG A 50 19.46 26.67 -0.62
CA ARG A 50 19.10 27.79 -1.52
C ARG A 50 18.68 29.00 -0.67
N GLY A 51 19.65 29.86 -0.37
CA GLY A 51 19.52 31.06 0.45
C GLY A 51 18.41 32.03 -0.01
N ALA A 52 18.01 32.87 0.94
CA ALA A 52 16.87 33.76 0.90
C ALA A 52 17.01 34.90 -0.13
N GLU A 53 16.28 34.80 -1.24
CA GLU A 53 15.95 35.97 -2.08
C GLU A 53 14.70 35.69 -2.93
N ALA A 54 13.67 36.52 -2.74
CA ALA A 54 12.40 36.66 -3.47
C ALA A 54 11.45 35.45 -3.62
N ASP A 55 11.92 34.20 -3.58
CA ASP A 55 11.13 33.01 -3.99
C ASP A 55 10.69 32.11 -2.83
N GLY A 56 10.61 32.66 -1.61
CA GLY A 56 10.33 31.91 -0.38
C GLY A 56 9.01 31.13 -0.41
N GLY A 57 7.98 31.65 -1.10
CA GLY A 57 6.68 30.99 -1.25
C GLY A 57 6.71 29.74 -2.14
N VAL A 58 7.44 29.80 -3.26
CA VAL A 58 7.62 28.64 -4.15
C VAL A 58 8.46 27.58 -3.46
N GLN A 59 9.52 27.99 -2.77
CA GLN A 59 10.39 27.08 -2.02
C GLN A 59 9.66 26.37 -0.86
N THR A 60 8.73 27.05 -0.18
CA THR A 60 7.87 26.41 0.83
C THR A 60 6.91 25.40 0.22
N TYR A 61 6.27 25.74 -0.90
CA TYR A 61 5.35 24.83 -1.59
C TYR A 61 6.06 23.57 -2.08
N GLU A 62 7.21 23.69 -2.76
CA GLU A 62 7.99 22.55 -3.24
C GLU A 62 8.43 21.64 -2.10
N LYS A 63 8.85 22.23 -0.98
CA LYS A 63 9.21 21.49 0.23
C LYS A 63 8.02 20.71 0.80
N GLU A 64 6.85 21.34 0.91
CA GLU A 64 5.63 20.70 1.37
C GLU A 64 5.22 19.54 0.46
N MET A 65 5.33 19.71 -0.86
CA MET A 65 5.09 18.64 -1.83
C MET A 65 6.08 17.48 -1.65
N CYS A 66 7.38 17.76 -1.52
CA CYS A 66 8.38 16.71 -1.25
C CYS A 66 8.12 15.98 0.07
N LEU A 67 7.69 16.68 1.12
CA LEU A 67 7.31 16.05 2.40
C LEU A 67 6.11 15.13 2.24
N GLY A 68 5.08 15.54 1.49
CA GLY A 68 3.92 14.70 1.19
C GLY A 68 4.31 13.43 0.41
N GLN A 69 5.21 13.54 -0.56
CA GLN A 69 5.74 12.40 -1.30
C GLN A 69 6.53 11.44 -0.40
N ILE A 70 7.38 11.97 0.50
CA ILE A 70 8.12 11.17 1.48
C ILE A 70 7.15 10.38 2.36
N GLN A 71 6.15 11.05 2.95
CA GLN A 71 5.15 10.40 3.80
C GLN A 71 4.40 9.30 3.05
N PHE A 72 4.04 9.53 1.80
CA PHE A 72 3.39 8.52 0.96
C PHE A 72 4.30 7.31 0.68
N CYS A 73 5.56 7.54 0.34
CA CYS A 73 6.54 6.48 0.15
C CYS A 73 6.75 5.66 1.44
N GLU A 74 6.86 6.29 2.60
CA GLU A 74 6.98 5.61 3.89
C GLU A 74 5.77 4.71 4.20
N GLN A 75 4.55 5.19 3.93
CA GLN A 75 3.33 4.40 4.06
C GLN A 75 3.30 3.20 3.10
N ARG A 76 3.75 3.39 1.87
CA ARG A 76 3.87 2.30 0.88
C ARG A 76 4.90 1.26 1.31
N ILE A 77 6.08 1.68 1.77
CA ILE A 77 7.12 0.80 2.32
C ILE A 77 6.58 -0.02 3.49
N SER A 78 5.85 0.62 4.41
CA SER A 78 5.22 -0.08 5.54
C SER A 78 4.22 -1.14 5.08
N SER A 79 3.40 -0.81 4.07
CA SER A 79 2.41 -1.74 3.51
C SER A 79 3.07 -2.91 2.79
N LEU A 80 4.13 -2.66 2.02
CA LEU A 80 4.93 -3.68 1.33
C LEU A 80 5.61 -4.62 2.33
N ARG A 81 6.22 -4.09 3.40
CA ARG A 81 6.83 -4.90 4.46
C ARG A 81 5.81 -5.81 5.14
N GLN A 82 4.61 -5.30 5.42
CA GLN A 82 3.52 -6.12 5.97
C GLN A 82 3.08 -7.22 4.99
N ALA A 83 3.00 -6.91 3.69
CA ALA A 83 2.64 -7.91 2.68
C ALA A 83 3.72 -9.01 2.58
N ILE A 84 5.00 -8.64 2.63
CA ILE A 84 6.14 -9.57 2.63
C ILE A 84 6.10 -10.47 3.88
N GLU A 85 5.97 -9.90 5.08
CA GLU A 85 5.89 -10.67 6.32
C GLU A 85 4.73 -11.69 6.30
N ARG A 86 3.57 -11.30 5.75
CA ARG A 86 2.44 -12.22 5.57
C ARG A 86 2.76 -13.32 4.56
N GLY A 87 3.51 -13.01 3.50
CA GLY A 87 3.97 -13.98 2.54
C GLY A 87 4.94 -14.99 3.12
N GLU A 88 5.91 -14.54 3.92
CA GLU A 88 6.86 -15.40 4.62
C GLU A 88 6.15 -16.36 5.60
N ASN A 89 5.01 -15.93 6.17
CA ASN A 89 4.18 -16.75 7.05
C ASN A 89 3.18 -17.66 6.31
N GLY A 90 3.16 -17.68 4.97
CA GLY A 90 2.18 -18.44 4.18
C GLY A 90 0.74 -17.94 4.33
N LEU A 91 0.57 -16.66 4.68
CA LEU A 91 -0.73 -15.98 4.81
C LEU A 91 -1.01 -15.05 3.63
N LEU A 92 -0.17 -15.10 2.58
CA LEU A 92 -0.38 -14.34 1.36
C LEU A 92 -1.71 -14.76 0.73
N GLY A 93 -2.56 -13.78 0.42
CA GLY A 93 -3.90 -14.07 -0.05
C GLY A 93 -4.93 -14.41 1.02
N THR A 94 -4.66 -14.16 2.31
CA THR A 94 -5.70 -14.17 3.37
C THR A 94 -5.99 -12.76 3.88
N CYS A 95 -7.26 -12.37 3.83
CA CYS A 95 -7.73 -11.06 4.26
C CYS A 95 -7.44 -10.79 5.75
N ALA A 96 -6.78 -9.66 6.05
CA ALA A 96 -6.49 -9.22 7.42
C ALA A 96 -7.73 -8.85 8.25
N GLN A 97 -8.86 -8.56 7.61
CA GLN A 97 -10.09 -8.10 8.27
C GLN A 97 -11.08 -9.24 8.52
N CYS A 98 -11.41 -10.02 7.49
CA CYS A 98 -12.40 -11.10 7.61
C CYS A 98 -11.79 -12.51 7.66
N GLY A 99 -10.51 -12.67 7.32
CA GLY A 99 -9.86 -13.98 7.23
C GLY A 99 -10.28 -14.83 6.02
N GLU A 100 -11.07 -14.29 5.08
CA GLU A 100 -11.38 -14.97 3.81
C GLU A 100 -10.18 -14.91 2.85
N GLN A 101 -10.12 -15.85 1.89
CA GLN A 101 -9.15 -15.79 0.80
C GLN A 101 -9.40 -14.57 -0.09
N ILE A 102 -8.33 -13.89 -0.48
CA ILE A 102 -8.32 -12.76 -1.41
C ILE A 102 -8.38 -13.33 -2.82
N GLU A 103 -9.20 -12.72 -3.69
CA GLU A 103 -9.34 -13.18 -5.07
C GLU A 103 -7.95 -13.22 -5.78
N PRO A 104 -7.56 -14.35 -6.42
CA PRO A 104 -6.24 -14.48 -7.04
C PRO A 104 -6.06 -13.50 -8.21
N GLU A 105 -7.15 -13.14 -8.90
CA GLU A 105 -7.14 -12.09 -9.92
C GLU A 105 -6.70 -10.74 -9.33
N ARG A 106 -7.11 -10.45 -8.09
CA ARG A 106 -6.71 -9.23 -7.38
C ARG A 106 -5.25 -9.27 -6.95
N LEU A 107 -4.73 -10.42 -6.52
CA LEU A 107 -3.31 -10.57 -6.18
C LEU A 107 -2.40 -10.47 -7.42
N LYS A 108 -2.90 -10.85 -8.61
CA LYS A 108 -2.17 -10.64 -9.88
C LYS A 108 -2.05 -9.16 -10.24
N THR A 109 -3.09 -8.36 -9.97
CA THR A 109 -3.08 -6.92 -10.27
C THR A 109 -2.45 -6.09 -9.14
N LEU A 110 -2.68 -6.48 -7.90
CA LEU A 110 -2.26 -5.80 -6.67
C LEU A 110 -1.65 -6.84 -5.73
N PRO A 111 -0.34 -7.13 -5.88
CA PRO A 111 0.34 -8.17 -5.11
C PRO A 111 0.41 -7.85 -3.61
N ASP A 112 0.32 -6.58 -3.24
CA ASP A 112 0.40 -6.07 -1.87
C ASP A 112 -0.98 -5.96 -1.18
N ALA A 113 -2.04 -6.50 -1.81
CA ALA A 113 -3.38 -6.46 -1.23
C ALA A 113 -3.49 -7.27 0.08
N VAL A 114 -3.72 -6.60 1.20
CA VAL A 114 -3.87 -7.23 2.53
C VAL A 114 -5.31 -7.48 2.98
N THR A 115 -6.31 -6.88 2.32
CA THR A 115 -7.74 -7.08 2.59
C THR A 115 -8.42 -7.73 1.39
N CYS A 116 -9.66 -8.22 1.47
CA CYS A 116 -10.43 -8.68 0.30
C CYS A 116 -11.23 -7.51 -0.33
N SER A 117 -11.75 -7.69 -1.55
CA SER A 117 -12.53 -6.66 -2.26
C SER A 117 -13.73 -6.15 -1.44
N LYS A 118 -14.42 -7.06 -0.74
CA LYS A 118 -15.54 -6.73 0.16
C LYS A 118 -15.11 -5.83 1.33
N CYS A 119 -14.01 -6.17 2.00
CA CYS A 119 -13.50 -5.39 3.13
C CYS A 119 -12.93 -4.04 2.69
N ALA A 120 -12.29 -3.99 1.51
CA ALA A 120 -11.83 -2.75 0.91
C ALA A 120 -13.03 -1.81 0.61
N ASN A 121 -14.07 -2.32 -0.06
CA ASN A 121 -15.28 -1.54 -0.34
C ASN A 121 -15.99 -1.07 0.94
N HIS A 122 -15.97 -1.88 2.01
CA HIS A 122 -16.56 -1.49 3.29
C HIS A 122 -15.76 -0.35 3.97
N ALA A 123 -14.43 -0.39 3.91
CA ALA A 123 -13.58 0.70 4.40
C ALA A 123 -13.83 2.00 3.61
N GLU A 124 -13.96 1.92 2.28
CA GLU A 124 -14.27 3.09 1.44
C GLU A 124 -15.67 3.66 1.74
N SER A 125 -16.68 2.80 1.88
CA SER A 125 -18.06 3.23 2.18
C SER A 125 -18.21 3.84 3.58
N THR A 126 -17.44 3.39 4.56
CA THR A 126 -17.40 3.99 5.90
C THR A 126 -16.65 5.32 5.93
N GLY A 127 -15.65 5.51 5.05
CA GLY A 127 -14.99 6.80 4.81
C GLY A 127 -15.83 7.81 4.01
N ARG A 128 -16.92 7.37 3.36
CA ARG A 128 -17.76 8.19 2.46
C ARG A 128 -18.99 8.80 3.14
N ARG A 129 -18.86 9.26 4.38
CA ARG A 129 -19.86 10.16 5.01
C ARG A 129 -19.54 11.65 4.80
N VAL A 130 -18.81 11.98 3.74
CA VAL A 130 -18.68 13.37 3.25
C VAL A 130 -19.22 13.46 1.81
N GLY A 131 -20.46 13.93 1.70
CA GLY A 131 -20.96 14.75 0.59
C GLY A 131 -21.13 14.12 -0.80
N LYS A 132 -22.18 13.32 -1.02
CA LYS A 132 -22.83 13.29 -2.35
C LYS A 132 -23.56 14.62 -2.58
N ARG A 133 -22.86 15.68 -2.98
CA ARG A 133 -23.49 16.78 -3.73
C ARG A 133 -23.45 16.39 -5.20
N VAL A 134 -24.56 15.85 -5.67
CA VAL A 134 -24.85 15.71 -7.09
C VAL A 134 -24.91 17.13 -7.66
N PHE A 135 -23.86 17.59 -8.33
CA PHE A 135 -23.92 18.82 -9.11
C PHE A 135 -24.76 18.52 -10.34
N ASN A 136 -26.06 18.77 -10.22
CA ASN A 136 -26.97 18.76 -11.35
C ASN A 136 -26.80 20.10 -12.08
N TYR A 137 -25.88 20.16 -13.05
CA TYR A 137 -25.86 21.28 -14.00
C TYR A 137 -26.93 21.01 -15.05
N ARG A 138 -28.05 21.71 -14.88
CA ARG A 138 -29.05 21.90 -15.94
C ARG A 138 -28.50 22.99 -16.86
N ILE A 139 -27.96 22.57 -18.00
CA ILE A 139 -27.75 23.43 -19.17
C ILE A 139 -29.09 23.57 -19.89
#